data_AF-A0A9E4HWV0-F1
#
_entry.id   AF-A0A9E4HWV0-F1
#
_cell.length_a   1.000
_cell.length_b   1.000
_cell.length_c   1.000
_cell.angle_alpha   90.00
_cell.angle_beta   90.00
_cell.angle_gamma   90.00
#
_symmetry.space_group_name_H-M   'P 1'
#
loop_
_entity.id
_entity.type
_entity.pdbx_description
1 polymer ?
#
loop_
_entity_poly.entity_id
_entity_poly.type
_entity_poly.pdbx_seq_one_letter_code
_entity_poly.pdbx_strand_id
1 'polypeptide(L)'
;GDMIPFDTRSYLAEIAKRFENQGISDNLERICMDGYSKMAIYVKPTLEACLEKGIVPEAGFDSVASWIVYARKQVTGQCSIPYHDPYWDTLAPKIEPGKEEDLASDPQIWGDLPQRFDSFVPGIVAAIQRMDQKWQA
;
A
#
# COMPACT_ATOMS: atom_id res chain seq x y z
N GLY A 1 -3.95 15.70 -20.16
CA GLY A 1 -3.44 17.07 -20.30
C GLY A 1 -2.00 16.96 -20.75
N ASP A 2 -1.75 17.38 -21.98
CA ASP A 2 -0.47 17.26 -22.72
C ASP A 2 0.62 18.23 -22.21
N MET A 3 1.04 18.11 -20.95
CA MET A 3 2.08 18.98 -20.38
C MET A 3 2.98 18.24 -19.38
N ILE A 4 3.56 17.10 -19.77
CA ILE A 4 4.62 16.44 -19.00
C ILE A 4 5.91 16.55 -19.84
N PRO A 5 6.99 17.20 -19.37
CA PRO A 5 8.16 17.51 -20.19
C PRO A 5 9.09 16.29 -20.42
N PHE A 6 8.59 15.07 -20.19
CA PHE A 6 9.32 13.82 -20.34
C PHE A 6 8.35 12.68 -20.68
N ASP A 7 8.90 11.61 -21.26
CA ASP A 7 8.14 10.40 -21.56
C ASP A 7 7.96 9.53 -20.31
N THR A 8 6.70 9.26 -19.95
CA THR A 8 6.37 8.49 -18.75
C THR A 8 6.77 7.02 -18.83
N ARG A 9 6.80 6.42 -20.03
CA ARG A 9 7.19 5.01 -20.22
C ARG A 9 8.70 4.85 -20.09
N SER A 10 9.46 5.76 -20.69
CA SER A 10 10.92 5.85 -20.53
C SER A 10 11.29 6.08 -19.07
N TYR A 11 10.57 6.98 -18.38
CA TYR A 11 10.83 7.23 -16.96
C TYR A 11 10.53 6.00 -16.08
N LEU A 12 9.43 5.29 -16.35
CA LEU A 12 9.12 4.03 -15.66
C LEU A 12 10.22 2.97 -15.90
N ALA A 13 10.71 2.84 -17.14
CA ALA A 13 11.79 1.92 -17.46
C ALA A 13 13.10 2.27 -16.73
N GLU A 14 13.40 3.56 -16.57
CA GLU A 14 14.55 4.00 -15.77
C GLU A 14 14.39 3.66 -14.29
N ILE A 15 13.19 3.83 -13.72
CA ILE A 15 12.91 3.44 -12.33
C ILE A 15 13.13 1.94 -12.14
N ALA A 16 12.59 1.11 -13.04
CA ALA A 16 12.79 -0.35 -12.98
C ALA A 16 14.27 -0.72 -13.01
N LYS A 17 15.03 -0.13 -13.95
CA LYS A 17 16.48 -0.34 -14.06
C LYS A 17 17.25 0.08 -12.80
N ARG A 18 16.80 1.12 -12.10
CA ARG A 18 17.42 1.57 -10.83
C ARG A 18 17.17 0.57 -9.70
N PHE A 19 15.97 -0.03 -9.63
CA PHE A 19 15.67 -1.07 -8.64
C PHE A 19 16.35 -2.41 -8.93
N GLU A 20 16.68 -2.72 -10.18
CA GLU A 20 17.45 -3.92 -10.56
C GLU A 20 18.96 -3.81 -10.24
N ASN A 21 19.45 -2.62 -9.89
CA ASN A 21 20.88 -2.40 -9.68
C ASN A 21 21.38 -3.06 -8.38
N GLN A 22 21.94 -4.26 -8.52
CA GLN A 22 22.55 -5.02 -7.41
C GLN A 22 23.70 -4.29 -6.69
N GLY A 23 24.30 -3.27 -7.32
CA GLY A 23 25.34 -2.45 -6.71
C GLY A 23 24.81 -1.42 -5.71
N ILE A 24 23.50 -1.15 -5.71
CA ILE A 24 22.81 -0.35 -4.71
C ILE A 24 21.99 -1.34 -3.88
N SER A 25 22.62 -1.91 -2.85
CA SER A 25 21.92 -2.76 -1.87
C SER A 25 21.08 -1.85 -0.98
N ASP A 26 19.97 -1.37 -1.51
CA ASP A 26 19.00 -0.64 -0.72
C ASP A 26 18.35 -1.64 0.24
N ASN A 27 18.51 -1.42 1.55
CA ASN A 27 17.99 -2.35 2.52
C ASN A 27 16.46 -2.31 2.45
N LEU A 28 15.83 -3.43 2.09
CA LEU A 28 14.38 -3.57 2.00
C LEU A 28 13.69 -3.09 3.28
N GLU A 29 14.33 -3.22 4.44
CA GLU A 29 13.86 -2.66 5.70
C GLU A 29 13.58 -1.15 5.63
N ARG A 30 14.49 -0.38 5.01
CA ARG A 30 14.36 1.08 4.81
C ARG A 30 13.23 1.44 3.85
N ILE A 31 12.99 0.59 2.85
CA ILE A 31 11.91 0.76 1.89
C ILE A 31 10.57 0.42 2.53
N CYS A 32 10.51 -0.67 3.29
CA CYS A 32 9.29 -1.19 3.89
C CYS A 32 8.86 -0.45 5.16
N MET A 33 9.76 0.16 5.93
CA MET A 33 9.39 0.90 7.15
C MET A 33 8.43 2.07 6.90
N ASP A 34 7.75 2.54 7.95
CA ASP A 34 6.88 3.74 7.92
C ASP A 34 5.77 3.63 6.86
N GLY A 35 5.18 2.45 6.76
CA GLY A 35 4.13 2.17 5.78
C GLY A 35 2.88 3.00 6.02
N TYR A 36 2.53 3.27 7.29
CA TYR A 36 1.37 4.10 7.65
C TYR A 36 1.42 5.47 6.96
N SER A 37 2.55 6.18 7.09
CA SER A 37 2.75 7.49 6.47
C SER A 37 2.89 7.38 4.95
N LYS A 38 3.63 6.37 4.46
CA LYS A 38 3.87 6.18 3.02
C LYS A 38 2.60 5.89 2.24
N MET A 39 1.65 5.17 2.82
CA MET A 39 0.36 4.91 2.17
C MET A 39 -0.43 6.22 2.00
N ALA A 40 -0.47 7.06 3.03
CA ALA A 40 -1.14 8.36 2.97
C ALA A 40 -0.47 9.33 1.98
N ILE A 41 0.87 9.35 1.93
CA ILE A 41 1.63 10.33 1.15
C ILE A 41 1.80 9.90 -0.31
N TYR A 42 2.14 8.63 -0.57
CA TYR A 42 2.54 8.17 -1.91
C TYR A 42 1.47 7.35 -2.63
N VAL A 43 0.64 6.58 -1.90
CA VAL A 43 -0.33 5.66 -2.52
C VAL A 43 -1.71 6.29 -2.64
N LYS A 44 -2.25 6.87 -1.56
CA LYS A 44 -3.58 7.50 -1.53
C LYS A 44 -3.82 8.46 -2.71
N PRO A 45 -2.92 9.39 -3.08
CA PRO A 45 -3.19 10.33 -4.18
C PRO A 45 -3.41 9.63 -5.53
N THR A 46 -2.76 8.49 -5.75
CA THR A 46 -2.95 7.71 -6.98
C THR A 46 -4.30 6.98 -6.96
N LEU A 47 -4.68 6.40 -5.80
CA LEU A 47 -6.00 5.76 -5.64
C LEU A 47 -7.12 6.76 -5.90
N GLU A 48 -7.03 7.94 -5.28
CA GLU A 48 -7.96 9.05 -5.46
C GLU A 48 -8.07 9.46 -6.93
N ALA A 49 -6.95 9.74 -7.60
CA ALA A 49 -6.94 10.15 -9.00
C ALA A 49 -7.49 9.09 -9.97
N CYS A 50 -7.37 7.79 -9.64
CA CYS A 50 -8.01 6.71 -10.38
C CYS A 50 -9.52 6.70 -10.17
N LEU A 51 -9.96 6.75 -8.92
CA LEU A 51 -11.38 6.71 -8.55
C LEU A 51 -12.15 7.91 -9.08
N GLU A 52 -11.56 9.11 -9.06
CA GLU A 52 -12.12 10.32 -9.67
C GLU A 52 -12.34 10.17 -11.19
N LYS A 53 -11.58 9.30 -11.85
CA LYS A 53 -11.73 8.97 -13.27
C LYS A 53 -12.65 7.77 -13.51
N GLY A 54 -13.27 7.23 -12.46
CA GLY A 54 -14.07 5.99 -12.54
C GLY A 54 -13.24 4.74 -12.82
N ILE A 55 -11.93 4.77 -12.57
CA ILE A 55 -11.02 3.63 -12.73
C ILE A 55 -10.89 2.92 -11.39
N VAL A 56 -11.13 1.62 -11.34
CA VAL A 56 -10.84 0.79 -10.16
C VAL A 56 -9.33 0.53 -10.09
N PRO A 57 -8.61 1.01 -9.06
CA PRO A 57 -7.15 0.91 -8.99
C PRO A 57 -6.71 -0.46 -8.42
N GLU A 58 -6.96 -1.56 -9.14
CA GLU A 58 -6.68 -2.93 -8.65
C GLU A 58 -5.24 -3.11 -8.15
N ALA A 59 -4.25 -2.70 -8.92
CA ALA A 59 -2.83 -2.78 -8.53
C ALA A 59 -2.49 -1.90 -7.31
N GLY A 60 -3.21 -0.79 -7.14
CA GLY A 60 -3.08 0.07 -5.98
C GLY A 60 -3.64 -0.61 -4.73
N PHE A 61 -4.82 -1.22 -4.83
CA PHE A 61 -5.42 -2.00 -3.74
C PHE A 61 -4.55 -3.21 -3.38
N ASP A 62 -3.98 -3.91 -4.36
CA ASP A 62 -3.05 -5.02 -4.13
C ASP A 62 -1.77 -4.56 -3.42
N SER A 63 -1.31 -3.35 -3.70
CA SER A 63 -0.14 -2.76 -3.03
C SER A 63 -0.43 -2.45 -1.56
N VAL A 64 -1.60 -1.90 -1.25
CA VAL A 64 -2.07 -1.70 0.15
C VAL A 64 -2.20 -3.05 0.86
N ALA A 65 -2.86 -4.02 0.22
CA ALA A 65 -3.04 -5.36 0.78
C ALA A 65 -1.70 -6.05 1.08
N SER A 66 -0.72 -5.93 0.18
CA SER A 66 0.62 -6.50 0.38
C SER A 66 1.31 -5.92 1.63
N TRP A 67 1.18 -4.62 1.85
CA TRP A 67 1.70 -3.97 3.06
C TRP A 67 1.03 -4.51 4.34
N ILE A 68 -0.29 -4.70 4.33
CA ILE A 68 -1.01 -5.24 5.49
C ILE A 68 -0.61 -6.66 5.82
N VAL A 69 -0.52 -7.54 4.80
CA VAL A 69 -0.04 -8.91 5.00
C VAL A 69 1.38 -8.92 5.55
N TYR A 70 2.24 -8.03 5.05
CA TYR A 70 3.61 -7.89 5.55
C TYR A 70 3.64 -7.42 7.01
N ALA A 71 2.86 -6.39 7.37
CA ALA A 71 2.76 -5.90 8.73
C ALA A 71 2.19 -6.96 9.69
N ARG A 72 1.23 -7.79 9.26
CA ARG A 72 0.73 -8.93 10.03
C ARG A 72 1.81 -9.99 10.29
N LYS A 73 2.65 -10.28 9.30
CA LYS A 73 3.78 -11.22 9.45
C LYS A 73 4.83 -10.72 10.43
N GLN A 74 4.96 -9.41 10.63
CA GLN A 74 5.78 -8.86 11.71
C GLN A 74 5.23 -9.25 13.09
N VAL A 75 3.92 -9.21 13.29
CA VAL A 75 3.26 -9.59 14.57
C VAL A 75 3.50 -11.06 14.90
N THR A 76 3.44 -11.94 13.89
CA THR A 76 3.62 -13.39 14.07
C THR A 76 5.10 -13.83 14.09
N GLY A 77 6.05 -12.90 13.92
CA GLY A 77 7.48 -13.22 13.82
C GLY A 77 7.87 -14.00 12.56
N GLN A 78 7.00 -14.01 11.55
CA GLN A 78 7.21 -14.72 10.28
C GLN A 78 7.88 -13.84 9.21
N CYS A 79 8.23 -12.60 9.56
CA CYS A 79 8.87 -11.68 8.65
C CYS A 79 10.39 -11.89 8.62
N SER A 80 10.96 -12.13 7.43
CA SER A 80 12.41 -12.23 7.25
C SER A 80 13.12 -10.88 7.37
N ILE A 81 12.39 -9.79 7.15
CA ILE A 81 12.86 -8.41 7.24
C ILE A 81 12.03 -7.72 8.32
N PRO A 82 12.63 -7.15 9.37
CA PRO A 82 11.87 -6.45 10.40
C PRO A 82 11.06 -5.30 9.83
N TYR A 83 9.80 -5.17 10.26
CA TYR A 83 8.98 -4.01 9.97
C TYR A 83 9.03 -3.00 11.12
N HIS A 84 9.36 -1.76 10.80
CA HIS A 84 9.40 -0.64 11.74
C HIS A 84 8.39 0.43 11.31
N ASP A 85 7.50 0.85 12.20
CA ASP A 85 6.52 1.90 11.94
C ASP A 85 6.43 2.84 13.14
N PRO A 86 6.64 4.16 12.97
CA PRO A 86 6.47 5.13 14.06
C PRO A 86 5.06 5.16 14.66
N TYR A 87 4.06 4.74 13.88
CA TYR A 87 2.65 4.68 14.27
C TYR A 87 2.20 3.25 14.58
N TRP A 88 3.12 2.36 14.94
CA TRP A 88 2.81 0.95 15.20
C TRP A 88 1.68 0.76 16.22
N ASP A 89 1.66 1.52 17.32
CA ASP A 89 0.60 1.42 18.33
C ASP A 89 -0.79 1.79 17.79
N THR A 90 -0.85 2.60 16.73
CA THR A 90 -2.09 2.94 16.02
C THR A 90 -2.43 1.91 14.95
N LEU A 91 -1.41 1.37 14.26
CA LEU A 91 -1.57 0.43 13.16
C LEU A 91 -1.89 -0.99 13.63
N ALA A 92 -1.18 -1.50 14.64
CA ALA A 92 -1.23 -2.89 15.08
C ALA A 92 -2.67 -3.37 15.39
N PRO A 93 -3.53 -2.61 16.08
CA PRO A 93 -4.92 -3.01 16.32
C PRO A 93 -5.78 -3.05 15.05
N LYS A 94 -5.44 -2.26 14.02
CA LYS A 94 -6.20 -2.15 12.77
C LYS A 94 -5.84 -3.24 11.76
N ILE A 95 -4.67 -3.86 11.91
CA ILE A 95 -4.23 -4.95 11.04
C ILE A 95 -4.56 -6.32 11.62
N GLU A 96 -5.31 -6.43 12.72
CA GLU A 96 -5.78 -7.73 13.19
C GLU A 96 -6.73 -8.38 12.15
N PRO A 97 -6.79 -9.72 12.05
CA PRO A 97 -7.78 -10.38 11.22
C PRO A 97 -9.22 -9.98 11.62
N GLY A 98 -10.05 -9.60 10.65
CA GLY A 98 -11.41 -9.11 10.90
C GLY A 98 -11.49 -7.60 11.16
N LYS A 99 -10.37 -6.88 11.11
CA LYS A 99 -10.28 -5.42 11.24
C LYS A 99 -10.04 -4.69 9.93
N GLU A 100 -10.23 -5.37 8.80
CA GLU A 100 -9.94 -4.84 7.46
C GLU A 100 -10.77 -3.58 7.16
N GLU A 101 -12.03 -3.52 7.59
CA GLU A 101 -12.88 -2.34 7.42
C GLU A 101 -12.43 -1.14 8.27
N ASP A 102 -11.97 -1.39 9.51
CA ASP A 102 -11.45 -0.34 10.42
C ASP A 102 -10.22 0.33 9.80
N LEU A 103 -9.33 -0.47 9.18
CA LEU A 103 -8.17 0.03 8.44
C LEU A 103 -8.57 0.71 7.13
N ALA A 104 -9.44 0.09 6.33
CA ALA A 104 -9.86 0.63 5.03
C ALA A 104 -10.66 1.95 5.17
N SER A 105 -11.23 2.19 6.35
CA SER A 105 -11.97 3.41 6.68
C SER A 105 -11.14 4.45 7.44
N ASP A 106 -9.84 4.20 7.66
CA ASP A 106 -8.98 5.06 8.46
C ASP A 106 -8.79 6.45 7.82
N PRO A 107 -9.31 7.54 8.42
CA PRO A 107 -9.19 8.87 7.85
C PRO A 107 -7.77 9.42 7.88
N GLN A 108 -6.88 8.88 8.73
CA GLN A 108 -5.48 9.31 8.77
C GLN A 108 -4.69 8.80 7.55
N ILE A 109 -5.07 7.63 7.02
CA ILE A 109 -4.42 7.06 5.83
C ILE A 109 -5.17 7.53 4.57
N TRP A 110 -6.50 7.44 4.57
CA TRP A 110 -7.31 7.59 3.35
C TRP A 110 -8.03 8.93 3.26
N GLY A 111 -8.04 9.76 4.31
CA GLY A 111 -8.85 10.98 4.33
C GLY A 111 -10.33 10.68 4.17
N ASP A 112 -10.97 11.29 3.17
CA ASP A 112 -12.39 11.19 2.90
C ASP A 112 -12.76 10.20 1.77
N LEU A 113 -11.80 9.43 1.25
CA LEU A 113 -12.05 8.47 0.17
C LEU A 113 -13.13 7.42 0.52
N PRO A 114 -13.17 6.83 1.73
CA PRO A 114 -14.22 5.89 2.11
C PRO A 114 -15.64 6.48 2.05
N GLN A 115 -15.77 7.80 2.27
CA GLN A 115 -17.07 8.50 2.25
C GLN A 115 -17.45 8.96 0.84
N ARG A 116 -16.46 9.19 -0.03
CA ARG A 116 -16.66 9.66 -1.40
C ARG A 116 -16.90 8.54 -2.39
N PHE A 117 -16.36 7.35 -2.12
CA PHE A 117 -16.36 6.23 -3.05
C PHE A 117 -16.83 4.94 -2.35
N ASP A 118 -18.10 4.57 -2.57
CA ASP A 118 -18.72 3.37 -1.96
C ASP A 118 -17.94 2.07 -2.24
N SER A 119 -17.20 2.02 -3.36
CA SER A 119 -16.38 0.86 -3.73
C SER A 119 -15.01 0.82 -3.05
N PHE A 120 -14.59 1.86 -2.34
CA PHE A 120 -13.24 1.96 -1.79
C PHE A 120 -12.99 0.94 -0.68
N VAL A 121 -13.82 0.97 0.37
CA VAL A 121 -13.69 0.03 1.50
C VAL A 121 -13.85 -1.42 1.04
N PRO A 122 -14.91 -1.80 0.28
CA PRO A 122 -15.02 -3.16 -0.24
C PRO A 122 -13.84 -3.58 -1.12
N GLY A 123 -13.29 -2.66 -1.92
CA GLY A 123 -12.15 -2.92 -2.80
C GLY A 123 -10.87 -3.25 -2.03
N ILE A 124 -10.54 -2.45 -1.00
CA ILE A 124 -9.39 -2.69 -0.13
C ILE A 124 -9.56 -4.00 0.65
N VAL A 125 -10.74 -4.23 1.25
CA VAL A 125 -11.03 -5.45 2.02
C VAL A 125 -10.90 -6.69 1.14
N ALA A 126 -11.47 -6.67 -0.07
CA ALA A 126 -11.36 -7.77 -1.02
C ALA A 126 -9.90 -8.02 -1.46
N ALA A 127 -9.10 -6.95 -1.63
CA ALA A 127 -7.68 -7.09 -1.95
C ALA A 127 -6.90 -7.73 -0.78
N ILE A 128 -7.14 -7.30 0.47
CA ILE A 128 -6.52 -7.89 1.66
C ILE A 128 -6.85 -9.38 1.76
N GLN A 129 -8.13 -9.75 1.63
CA GLN A 129 -8.56 -11.14 1.70
C GLN A 129 -7.94 -12.01 0.61
N ARG A 130 -7.86 -11.53 -0.64
CA ARG A 130 -7.17 -12.24 -1.72
C ARG A 130 -5.68 -12.40 -1.43
N MET A 131 -5.04 -11.37 -0.89
CA MET A 131 -3.61 -11.39 -0.58
C MET A 131 -3.29 -12.32 0.59
N ASP A 132 -4.11 -12.32 1.65
CA ASP A 132 -4.01 -13.27 2.76
C ASP A 132 -4.10 -14.70 2.23
N GLN A 133 -5.12 -15.03 1.42
CA GLN A 133 -5.27 -16.37 0.85
C GLN A 133 -4.06 -16.79 0.00
N LYS A 134 -3.49 -15.86 -0.76
CA LYS A 134 -2.31 -16.13 -1.60
C LYS A 134 -1.05 -16.40 -0.79
N TRP A 135 -0.91 -15.79 0.38
CA TRP A 135 0.32 -15.81 1.18
C TRP A 135 0.17 -16.46 2.57
N GLN A 136 -0.91 -17.23 2.78
CA GLN A 136 -1.07 -18.21 3.85
C GLN A 136 0.05 -19.25 3.75
N ALA A 137 1.12 -19.05 4.52
CA ALA A 137 2.24 -19.95 4.72
C ALA A 137 2.75 -19.78 6.15
#